data_AF-A0A1A6AH93-F1
#
_entry.id   AF-A0A1A6AH93-F1
#
_cell.length_a   1.000
_cell.length_b   1.000
_cell.length_c   1.000
_cell.angle_alpha   90.00
_cell.angle_beta   90.00
_cell.angle_gamma   90.00
#
_symmetry.space_group_name_H-M   'P 1'
#
loop_
_entity.id
_entity.type
_entity.pdbx_description
1 polymer ?
#
loop_
_entity_poly.entity_id
_entity_poly.type
_entity_poly.pdbx_seq_one_letter_code
_entity_poly.pdbx_strand_id
1 'polypeptide(L)'
;MSAFTRFLYLICSIFLIPYVLGSAASQYHLDVNSASSNCFIECHSRIEYTIEIPGTGSNGFAWITKICQQEQWINLMSNCLPIVCSSAPDVAYAIEYGENFCRRAGVEVTIPLPENYANSANGSYFKSEEYLASSSSPNIAIRSNTIFFVLSGVIGLSSLLS
;
A
#
# COMPACT_ATOMS: atom_id res chain seq x y z
N MET A 1 28.96 -25.94 19.38
CA MET A 1 27.55 -25.49 19.49
C MET A 1 26.68 -26.70 19.74
N SER A 2 25.77 -26.68 20.71
CA SER A 2 24.87 -27.81 20.95
C SER A 2 23.70 -27.79 19.95
N ALA A 3 23.00 -28.92 19.82
CA ALA A 3 21.77 -29.01 19.01
C ALA A 3 20.72 -28.00 19.48
N PHE A 4 20.62 -27.78 20.79
CA PHE A 4 19.74 -26.78 21.41
C PHE A 4 20.10 -25.34 20.98
N THR A 5 21.39 -24.99 20.90
CA THR A 5 21.81 -23.67 20.39
C THR A 5 21.40 -23.48 18.93
N ARG A 6 21.56 -24.51 18.08
CA ARG A 6 21.16 -24.45 16.66
C ARG A 6 19.63 -24.33 16.49
N PHE A 7 18.86 -25.02 17.33
CA PHE A 7 17.40 -24.96 17.34
C PHE A 7 16.88 -23.57 17.75
N LEU A 8 17.50 -22.95 18.77
CA LEU A 8 17.19 -21.58 19.17
C LEU A 8 17.51 -20.56 18.06
N TYR A 9 18.65 -20.70 17.37
CA TYR A 9 18.97 -19.84 16.23
C TYR A 9 17.96 -19.99 15.08
N LEU A 10 17.51 -21.20 14.77
CA LEU A 10 16.47 -21.44 13.77
C LEU A 10 15.12 -20.81 14.16
N ILE A 11 14.68 -20.94 15.42
CA ILE A 11 13.45 -20.31 15.91
C ILE A 11 13.57 -18.78 15.85
N CYS A 12 14.68 -18.19 16.30
CA CYS A 12 14.92 -16.76 16.18
C CYS A 12 14.96 -16.27 14.72
N SER A 13 15.45 -17.09 13.78
CA SER A 13 15.39 -16.74 12.35
C SER A 13 13.97 -16.75 11.78
N ILE A 14 13.07 -17.60 12.28
CA ILE A 14 11.66 -17.64 11.87
C ILE A 14 10.89 -16.44 12.43
N PHE A 15 11.20 -15.98 13.66
CA PHE A 15 10.64 -14.74 14.22
C PHE A 15 11.21 -13.45 13.62
N LEU A 16 12.22 -13.54 12.74
CA LEU A 16 12.80 -12.41 11.99
C LEU A 16 12.32 -12.35 10.52
N ILE A 17 11.47 -13.27 10.08
CA ILE A 17 10.79 -13.18 8.79
C ILE A 17 9.44 -12.49 9.05
N PRO A 18 9.28 -11.19 8.73
CA PRO A 18 7.97 -10.57 8.81
C PRO A 18 7.07 -11.20 7.73
N TYR A 19 5.91 -11.73 8.14
CA TYR A 19 4.82 -12.02 7.22
C TYR A 19 4.12 -10.69 6.89
N VAL A 20 3.95 -10.39 5.61
CA VAL A 20 3.48 -9.07 5.14
C VAL A 20 2.61 -9.24 3.86
N LEU A 21 1.66 -8.32 3.55
CA LEU A 21 0.54 -8.39 2.55
C LEU A 21 0.17 -7.03 1.82
N GLY A 22 0.64 -6.67 0.62
CA GLY A 22 0.12 -5.54 -0.22
C GLY A 22 1.13 -4.61 -0.99
N SER A 23 0.70 -3.99 -2.12
CA SER A 23 1.26 -2.85 -2.93
C SER A 23 2.36 -3.01 -4.03
N ALA A 24 2.17 -2.32 -5.18
CA ALA A 24 3.13 -1.92 -6.23
C ALA A 24 3.87 -0.62 -5.90
N ALA A 25 3.27 0.28 -5.11
CA ALA A 25 3.95 1.46 -4.56
C ALA A 25 5.29 1.08 -3.88
N SER A 26 5.34 -0.09 -3.23
CA SER A 26 6.56 -0.65 -2.63
C SER A 26 7.67 -0.97 -3.66
N GLN A 27 7.34 -1.41 -4.88
CA GLN A 27 8.31 -1.72 -5.95
C GLN A 27 9.09 -0.46 -6.38
N TYR A 28 8.40 0.68 -6.41
CA TYR A 28 8.96 1.96 -6.85
C TYR A 28 9.39 2.87 -5.69
N HIS A 29 9.35 2.36 -4.45
CA HIS A 29 9.63 3.12 -3.22
C HIS A 29 8.77 4.39 -3.08
N LEU A 30 7.53 4.35 -3.56
CA LEU A 30 6.57 5.45 -3.49
C LEU A 30 5.70 5.34 -2.24
N ASP A 31 5.48 6.47 -1.57
CA ASP A 31 4.52 6.59 -0.46
C ASP A 31 3.17 7.12 -0.99
N VAL A 32 2.14 6.27 -0.95
CA VAL A 32 0.76 6.62 -1.36
C VAL A 32 0.11 7.76 -0.55
N ASN A 33 0.76 8.26 0.51
CA ASN A 33 0.28 9.40 1.28
C ASN A 33 0.85 10.75 0.81
N SER A 34 2.05 10.74 0.21
CA SER A 34 2.82 11.96 -0.13
C SER A 34 3.22 12.05 -1.60
N ALA A 35 3.49 10.93 -2.27
CA ALA A 35 3.60 10.86 -3.73
C ALA A 35 2.20 10.67 -4.33
N SER A 36 1.81 11.55 -5.24
CA SER A 36 0.54 11.48 -5.95
C SER A 36 0.72 10.86 -7.34
N SER A 37 -0.14 9.90 -7.70
CA SER A 37 -0.18 9.39 -9.07
C SER A 37 -0.74 10.44 -10.04
N ASN A 38 0.06 10.84 -11.04
CA ASN A 38 -0.35 11.83 -12.03
C ASN A 38 -1.54 11.37 -12.87
N CYS A 39 -1.56 10.10 -13.31
CA CYS A 39 -2.69 9.57 -14.08
C CYS A 39 -3.94 9.36 -13.21
N PHE A 40 -3.80 9.13 -11.89
CA PHE A 40 -4.94 9.21 -10.97
C PHE A 40 -5.53 10.63 -10.94
N ILE A 41 -4.69 11.67 -10.73
CA ILE A 41 -5.15 13.07 -10.67
C ILE A 41 -5.85 13.46 -11.97
N GLU A 42 -5.29 13.09 -13.12
CA GLU A 42 -5.87 13.39 -14.42
C GLU A 42 -7.23 12.70 -14.62
N CYS A 43 -7.34 11.41 -14.28
CA CYS A 43 -8.62 10.69 -14.35
C CYS A 43 -9.65 11.26 -13.38
N HIS A 44 -9.25 11.53 -12.13
CA HIS A 44 -10.10 12.13 -11.12
C HIS A 44 -10.68 13.46 -11.61
N SER A 45 -9.84 14.36 -12.11
CA SER A 45 -10.26 15.67 -12.61
C SER A 45 -11.21 15.57 -13.80
N ARG A 46 -10.96 14.68 -14.76
CA ARG A 46 -11.90 14.42 -15.87
C ARG A 46 -13.27 13.95 -15.36
N ILE A 47 -13.31 13.16 -14.29
CA ILE A 47 -14.55 12.62 -13.72
C ILE A 47 -15.31 13.67 -12.91
N GLU A 48 -14.63 14.55 -12.17
CA GLU A 48 -15.25 15.69 -11.47
C GLU A 48 -16.08 16.60 -12.40
N TYR A 49 -15.65 16.75 -13.66
CA TYR A 49 -16.42 17.48 -14.70
C TYR A 49 -17.53 16.65 -15.35
N THR A 50 -17.58 15.34 -15.13
CA THR A 50 -18.49 14.40 -15.79
C THR A 50 -19.68 14.01 -14.91
N ILE A 51 -19.51 13.95 -13.59
CA ILE A 51 -20.55 13.50 -12.64
C ILE A 51 -20.83 14.57 -11.57
N GLU A 52 -22.10 14.72 -11.21
CA GLU A 52 -22.49 15.66 -10.15
C GLU A 52 -22.21 15.06 -8.76
N ILE A 53 -21.33 15.73 -8.01
CA ILE A 53 -20.92 15.29 -6.68
C ILE A 53 -21.54 16.25 -5.64
N PRO A 54 -22.36 15.76 -4.69
CA PRO A 54 -22.89 16.60 -3.62
C PRO A 54 -21.75 17.21 -2.78
N GLY A 55 -21.58 18.53 -2.85
CA GLY A 55 -20.51 19.25 -2.16
C GLY A 55 -19.25 19.56 -2.99
N THR A 56 -19.30 19.43 -4.33
CA THR A 56 -18.23 19.89 -5.24
C THR A 56 -17.79 21.31 -4.90
N GLY A 57 -16.47 21.52 -4.83
CA GLY A 57 -15.86 22.80 -4.44
C GLY A 57 -15.50 22.93 -2.96
N SER A 58 -15.80 21.92 -2.12
CA SER A 58 -15.25 21.83 -0.76
C SER A 58 -14.14 20.78 -0.67
N ASN A 59 -12.88 21.20 -0.51
CA ASN A 59 -11.72 20.30 -0.40
C ASN A 59 -11.61 19.66 1.01
N GLY A 60 -12.73 19.19 1.55
CA GLY A 60 -12.82 18.59 2.88
C GLY A 60 -13.01 17.08 2.83
N PHE A 61 -12.66 16.39 3.92
CA PHE A 61 -12.88 14.95 4.08
C PHE A 61 -14.31 14.52 3.71
N ALA A 62 -15.32 15.30 4.07
CA ALA A 62 -16.72 15.01 3.77
C ALA A 62 -17.01 14.88 2.25
N TRP A 63 -16.35 15.67 1.41
CA TRP A 63 -16.49 15.60 -0.05
C TRP A 63 -15.78 14.38 -0.62
N ILE A 64 -14.55 14.08 -0.15
CA ILE A 64 -13.83 12.84 -0.50
C ILE A 64 -14.67 11.61 -0.13
N THR A 65 -15.24 11.57 1.08
CA THR A 65 -16.17 10.53 1.52
C THR A 65 -17.35 10.38 0.56
N LYS A 66 -17.92 11.48 0.06
CA LYS A 66 -19.04 11.42 -0.91
C LYS A 66 -18.63 10.90 -2.28
N ILE A 67 -17.47 11.30 -2.81
CA ILE A 67 -16.92 10.76 -4.06
C ILE A 67 -16.70 9.25 -3.95
N CYS A 68 -15.99 8.82 -2.92
CA CYS A 68 -15.63 7.41 -2.72
C CYS A 68 -16.84 6.49 -2.43
N GLN A 69 -17.98 7.07 -2.05
CA GLN A 69 -19.26 6.35 -1.91
C GLN A 69 -20.06 6.25 -3.22
N GLN A 70 -19.66 6.97 -4.29
CA GLN A 70 -20.34 6.88 -5.59
C GLN A 70 -19.75 5.74 -6.44
N GLU A 71 -20.55 4.70 -6.66
CA GLU A 71 -20.20 3.59 -7.56
C GLU A 71 -19.84 4.08 -8.97
N GLN A 72 -20.51 5.14 -9.46
CA GLN A 72 -20.22 5.76 -10.75
C GLN A 72 -18.79 6.33 -10.81
N TRP A 73 -18.28 6.91 -9.71
CA TRP A 73 -16.89 7.38 -9.65
C TRP A 73 -15.91 6.21 -9.73
N ILE A 74 -16.14 5.15 -8.94
CA ILE A 74 -15.32 3.93 -8.94
C ILE A 74 -15.27 3.30 -10.35
N ASN A 75 -16.43 3.16 -10.99
CA ASN A 75 -16.55 2.60 -12.33
C ASN A 75 -15.88 3.47 -13.40
N LEU A 76 -15.94 4.81 -13.29
CA LEU A 76 -15.26 5.70 -14.22
C LEU A 76 -13.73 5.71 -13.99
N MET A 77 -13.27 5.67 -12.74
CA MET A 77 -11.84 5.53 -12.41
C MET A 77 -11.28 4.22 -12.98
N SER A 78 -11.98 3.11 -12.74
CA SER A 78 -11.68 1.78 -13.28
C SER A 78 -11.43 1.80 -14.79
N ASN A 79 -12.31 2.47 -15.55
CA ASN A 79 -12.18 2.57 -17.01
C ASN A 79 -11.14 3.61 -17.47
N CYS A 80 -10.91 4.68 -16.71
CA CYS A 80 -10.01 5.76 -17.11
C CYS A 80 -8.52 5.40 -16.88
N LEU A 81 -8.18 4.80 -15.74
CA LEU A 81 -6.78 4.53 -15.37
C LEU A 81 -6.02 3.72 -16.45
N PRO A 82 -6.57 2.64 -17.03
CA PRO A 82 -5.93 1.88 -18.11
C PRO A 82 -5.72 2.63 -19.43
N ILE A 83 -6.40 3.77 -19.62
CA ILE A 83 -6.32 4.60 -20.84
C ILE A 83 -5.29 5.73 -20.66
N VAL A 84 -5.15 6.26 -19.44
CA VAL A 84 -4.32 7.45 -19.15
C VAL A 84 -2.95 7.08 -18.57
N CYS A 85 -2.85 6.04 -17.75
CA CYS A 85 -1.57 5.61 -17.19
C CYS A 85 -0.69 4.94 -18.27
N SER A 86 0.63 5.20 -18.23
CA SER A 86 1.55 4.80 -19.31
C SER A 86 1.94 3.33 -19.31
N SER A 87 1.79 2.63 -18.18
CA SER A 87 2.20 1.24 -18.02
C SER A 87 1.31 0.48 -17.01
N ALA A 88 1.37 -0.86 -16.99
CA ALA A 88 0.64 -1.66 -16.00
C ALA A 88 1.04 -1.37 -14.54
N PRO A 89 2.34 -1.17 -14.21
CA PRO A 89 2.72 -0.70 -12.88
C PRO A 89 2.18 0.69 -12.53
N ASP A 90 2.11 1.63 -13.50
CA ASP A 90 1.49 2.94 -13.25
C ASP A 90 0.00 2.81 -12.93
N VAL A 91 -0.73 1.92 -13.63
CA VAL A 91 -2.14 1.62 -13.34
C VAL A 91 -2.29 1.06 -11.92
N ALA A 92 -1.43 0.10 -11.52
CA ALA A 92 -1.47 -0.48 -10.19
C ALA A 92 -1.22 0.57 -9.09
N TYR A 93 -0.18 1.39 -9.25
CA TYR A 93 0.11 2.48 -8.33
C TYR A 93 -1.00 3.53 -8.28
N ALA A 94 -1.65 3.82 -9.41
CA ALA A 94 -2.80 4.73 -9.45
C ALA A 94 -4.05 4.18 -8.74
N ILE A 95 -4.29 2.87 -8.83
CA ILE A 95 -5.33 2.17 -8.07
C ILE A 95 -5.04 2.26 -6.58
N GLU A 96 -3.83 1.89 -6.15
CA GLU A 96 -3.42 1.92 -4.74
C GLU A 96 -3.46 3.33 -4.14
N TYR A 97 -3.06 4.33 -4.92
CA TYR A 97 -3.19 5.73 -4.52
C TYR A 97 -4.67 6.13 -4.37
N GLY A 98 -5.55 5.71 -5.29
CA GLY A 98 -6.98 6.00 -5.26
C GLY A 98 -7.72 5.33 -4.10
N GLU A 99 -7.41 4.07 -3.84
CA GLU A 99 -7.93 3.33 -2.67
C GLU A 99 -7.42 3.99 -1.37
N ASN A 100 -6.15 4.39 -1.31
CA ASN A 100 -5.62 5.13 -0.15
C ASN A 100 -6.25 6.52 0.02
N PHE A 101 -6.53 7.23 -1.07
CA PHE A 101 -7.22 8.53 -1.07
C PHE A 101 -8.61 8.41 -0.41
N CYS A 102 -9.37 7.37 -0.76
CA CYS A 102 -10.66 7.07 -0.12
C CYS A 102 -10.51 6.62 1.34
N ARG A 103 -9.55 5.74 1.62
CA ARG A 103 -9.28 5.23 2.98
C ARG A 103 -8.90 6.35 3.95
N ARG A 104 -8.16 7.37 3.49
CA ARG A 104 -7.85 8.60 4.27
C ARG A 104 -9.10 9.39 4.66
N ALA A 105 -10.21 9.24 3.95
CA ALA A 105 -11.53 9.81 4.30
C ALA A 105 -12.46 8.79 5.00
N GLY A 106 -11.92 7.67 5.49
CA GLY A 106 -12.67 6.65 6.21
C GLY A 106 -13.54 5.75 5.34
N VAL A 107 -13.30 5.70 4.02
CA VAL A 107 -14.04 4.85 3.08
C VAL A 107 -13.10 3.83 2.47
N GLU A 108 -13.26 2.56 2.82
CA GLU A 108 -12.60 1.47 2.09
C GLU A 108 -13.32 1.26 0.75
N VAL A 109 -12.57 1.27 -0.35
CA VAL A 109 -13.06 1.01 -1.71
C VAL A 109 -12.12 0.03 -2.40
N THR A 110 -12.63 -0.63 -3.43
CA THR A 110 -11.80 -1.38 -4.38
C THR A 110 -12.05 -0.84 -5.76
N ILE A 111 -11.01 -0.43 -6.50
CA ILE A 111 -11.13 0.03 -7.88
C ILE A 111 -10.83 -1.17 -8.79
N PRO A 112 -11.84 -1.83 -9.39
CA PRO A 112 -11.63 -3.03 -10.17
C PRO A 112 -10.86 -2.71 -11.46
N LEU A 113 -10.12 -3.68 -11.99
CA LEU A 113 -9.63 -3.60 -13.37
C LEU A 113 -10.75 -3.97 -14.35
N PRO A 114 -10.95 -3.19 -15.43
CA PRO A 114 -11.82 -3.59 -16.52
C PRO A 114 -11.41 -4.94 -17.12
N GLU A 115 -12.38 -5.80 -17.42
CA GLU A 115 -12.14 -7.17 -17.89
C GLU A 115 -11.27 -7.23 -19.16
N ASN A 116 -11.51 -6.32 -20.11
CA ASN A 116 -10.72 -6.18 -21.33
C ASN A 116 -9.24 -5.86 -21.04
N TYR A 117 -8.95 -5.12 -19.98
CA TYR A 117 -7.59 -4.80 -19.57
C TYR A 117 -6.95 -5.94 -18.74
N ALA A 118 -7.70 -6.55 -17.82
CA ALA A 118 -7.26 -7.69 -17.01
C ALA A 118 -6.93 -8.95 -17.85
N ASN A 119 -7.54 -9.06 -19.04
CA ASN A 119 -7.29 -10.10 -20.04
C ASN A 119 -6.29 -9.68 -21.13
N SER A 120 -5.75 -8.45 -21.08
CA SER A 120 -4.71 -7.98 -22.00
C SER A 120 -3.30 -8.43 -21.60
N ALA A 121 -2.31 -8.19 -22.46
CA ALA A 121 -0.90 -8.39 -22.12
C ALA A 121 -0.48 -7.60 -20.87
N ASN A 122 -0.98 -6.36 -20.70
CA ASN A 122 -0.73 -5.54 -19.52
C ASN A 122 -1.41 -6.11 -18.26
N GLY A 123 -2.53 -6.83 -18.41
CA GLY A 123 -3.20 -7.55 -17.34
C GLY A 123 -2.39 -8.70 -16.73
N SER A 124 -1.33 -9.16 -17.41
CA SER A 124 -0.43 -10.19 -16.88
C SER A 124 0.42 -9.70 -15.69
N TYR A 125 0.73 -8.39 -15.63
CA TYR A 125 1.44 -7.78 -14.50
C TYR A 125 0.70 -8.02 -13.17
N PHE A 126 -0.61 -7.86 -13.15
CA PHE A 126 -1.45 -8.06 -11.95
C PHE A 126 -1.56 -9.53 -11.50
N LYS A 127 -0.99 -10.45 -12.29
CA LYS A 127 -0.90 -11.89 -12.01
C LYS A 127 0.57 -12.34 -11.83
N SER A 128 1.53 -11.42 -11.91
CA SER A 128 2.96 -11.73 -11.86
C SER A 128 3.42 -11.96 -10.42
N GLU A 129 4.45 -12.79 -10.23
CA GLU A 129 5.01 -13.06 -8.92
C GLU A 129 5.59 -11.80 -8.27
N GLU A 130 6.14 -10.88 -9.07
CA GLU A 130 6.69 -9.60 -8.58
C GLU A 130 5.60 -8.68 -8.04
N TYR A 131 4.47 -8.56 -8.75
CA TYR A 131 3.32 -7.79 -8.26
C TYR A 131 2.68 -8.45 -7.04
N LEU A 132 2.54 -9.78 -7.02
CA LEU A 132 1.94 -10.50 -5.89
C LEU A 132 2.87 -10.63 -4.67
N ALA A 133 4.19 -10.56 -4.87
CA ALA A 133 5.19 -10.51 -3.79
C ALA A 133 5.44 -9.09 -3.29
N SER A 134 5.40 -8.05 -4.12
CA SER A 134 5.40 -6.66 -3.64
C SER A 134 4.08 -6.35 -2.93
N SER A 135 2.98 -6.70 -3.61
CA SER A 135 1.83 -7.54 -3.22
C SER A 135 1.78 -8.20 -1.85
N SER A 136 2.92 -8.31 -1.17
CA SER A 136 3.09 -8.83 0.17
C SER A 136 3.85 -7.90 1.16
N SER A 137 3.50 -6.59 1.29
CA SER A 137 3.84 -5.67 2.44
C SER A 137 2.98 -4.37 2.67
N PRO A 138 2.10 -4.24 3.71
CA PRO A 138 1.11 -3.14 3.80
C PRO A 138 1.30 -2.11 4.93
N ASN A 139 2.27 -2.27 5.83
CA ASN A 139 2.34 -1.44 7.04
C ASN A 139 3.78 -1.26 7.57
N ILE A 140 4.57 -0.46 6.85
CA ILE A 140 5.55 0.41 7.53
C ILE A 140 4.87 1.75 7.78
N ALA A 141 3.99 1.78 8.79
CA ALA A 141 3.87 3.00 9.56
C ALA A 141 5.24 3.26 10.17
N ILE A 142 5.88 4.40 9.86
CA ILE A 142 7.14 4.80 10.48
C ILE A 142 6.86 5.15 11.95
N ARG A 143 6.75 4.11 12.77
CA ARG A 143 6.70 4.26 14.22
C ARG A 143 8.12 4.58 14.64
N SER A 144 8.39 5.88 14.81
CA SER A 144 9.59 6.42 15.44
C SER A 144 9.65 5.99 16.91
N ASN A 145 9.85 4.70 17.14
CA ASN A 145 10.15 4.15 18.43
C ASN A 145 11.62 4.43 18.72
N THR A 146 11.85 5.57 19.38
CA THR A 146 13.07 5.88 20.11
C THR A 146 13.55 4.63 20.84
N ILE A 147 14.71 4.09 20.42
CA ILE A 147 15.26 2.87 21.04
C ILE A 147 15.77 3.26 22.42
N PHE A 148 14.89 3.12 23.41
CA PHE A 148 15.24 3.20 24.82
C PHE A 148 16.09 1.97 25.16
N PHE A 149 17.40 2.09 24.99
CA PHE A 149 18.38 1.14 25.50
C PHE A 149 18.40 1.17 27.04
N VAL A 150 17.37 0.61 27.68
CA VAL A 150 17.48 0.12 29.05
C VAL A 150 18.26 -1.18 29.00
N LEU A 151 19.58 -1.04 28.85
CA LEU A 151 20.50 -2.16 28.89
C LEU A 151 20.58 -2.65 30.34
N SER A 152 19.98 -3.82 30.60
CA SER A 152 20.05 -4.53 31.87
C SER A 152 21.49 -4.95 32.20
N GLY A 153 22.26 -4.01 32.74
CA GLY A 153 23.64 -4.21 33.23
C GLY A 153 23.71 -4.88 34.59
N VAL A 154 22.96 -5.96 34.80
CA VAL A 154 23.05 -6.80 36.01
C VAL A 154 23.13 -8.27 35.61
N ILE A 155 24.36 -8.78 35.60
CA ILE A 155 24.83 -10.16 35.87
C ILE A 155 26.27 -10.21 35.30
N GLY A 156 27.23 -9.95 36.17
CA GLY A 156 28.66 -9.88 35.84
C GLY A 156 29.54 -9.82 37.09
N LEU A 157 29.05 -10.39 38.20
CA LEU A 157 29.64 -10.23 39.53
C LEU A 157 29.74 -11.59 40.26
N SER A 158 30.36 -12.58 39.61
CA SER A 158 30.53 -13.93 40.17
C SER A 158 31.66 -14.76 39.54
N SER A 159 32.75 -14.11 39.07
CA SER A 159 33.90 -14.83 38.49
C SER A 159 35.28 -14.15 38.67
N LEU A 160 35.44 -13.33 39.72
CA LEU A 160 36.75 -12.83 40.19
C LEU A 160 36.86 -12.99 41.71
N LEU A 161 36.91 -14.25 42.14
CA LEU A 161 37.34 -14.69 43.46
C LEU A 161 38.36 -15.81 43.25
N SER A 162 39.61 -15.41 43.00
CA SER A 162 40.83 -16.22 42.94
C SER A 162 42.01 -15.29 43.18
#